data_AF-A0A9Q0RDB1-F1
#
_entry.id   AF-A0A9Q0RDB1-F1
#
_cell.length_a   1.000
_cell.length_b   1.000
_cell.length_c   1.000
_cell.angle_alpha   90.00
_cell.angle_beta   90.00
_cell.angle_gamma   90.00
#
_symmetry.space_group_name_H-M   'P 1'
#
loop_
_entity.id
_entity.type
_entity.pdbx_description
1 polymer ?
#
loop_
_entity_poly.entity_id
_entity_poly.type
_entity_poly.pdbx_seq_one_letter_code
_entity_poly.pdbx_strand_id
1 'polypeptide(L)'
;MKNKNKNKNKNKNKNKNQFEKIEDKVEMTLQEAINLLGFGKFQIMMMFAHGFCWSCDAMVMISLSLLAPVVKKEWNLHSYDQTILVSVVFTAMTIGSSFWGHLSDLYGRKIGYLIVASFTFIFEILSALTNQFWQLLLCQFMIGLGVSAAPIIFGMFSELLPTKRRGFYLVVFVFFWSFGCLLEVGLGWLLITKFNWRVFLLFSAIPMSLLIVLWKFVPESTRFYYITNQNQKLHDTIKMIARVNKSPFPKNFRIINTEEKQKKEIISILTSIPTENSILDEKIIQKAKLNQNQNQNNDSNENDDSIQNDDSVFNDFSIQNENQNQNQNQSENQNSISTFFNDHEIEEQISFEENNSEEESQKAKLLGKEEEEEKLNLKQTTINQQKYKLIKKKKTLGKSLKEMFSKKYRRTTILLWVLWFVDTFVYYGLVFITPSFIHKSSFGNVYQSTFITTIAELPGILTASLVIEKIGRKITQTAFFISAGISIALLMIGSNSAEHIIFAMISRASMISAFDTTYAYTPEIYPTEIRATGLSFCSGISRVAGIISPIFSFILLDYNVYIPLGTFSFLAIVAGVASYFLPFETSGVSMTDSNTENFETDTPIIVEKEKMRIN
;
A
#
# COMPACT_ATOMS: atom_id res chain seq x y z
N MET A 1 -60.32 -33.35 -27.42
CA MET A 1 -59.85 -32.40 -26.38
C MET A 1 -58.88 -32.96 -25.32
N LYS A 2 -58.44 -34.24 -25.35
CA LYS A 2 -57.54 -34.79 -24.30
C LYS A 2 -56.01 -34.68 -24.54
N ASN A 3 -55.55 -34.29 -25.74
CA ASN A 3 -54.11 -34.20 -26.05
C ASN A 3 -53.47 -32.81 -25.90
N LYS A 4 -54.24 -31.72 -25.76
CA LYS A 4 -53.67 -30.37 -25.52
C LYS A 4 -53.28 -30.11 -24.06
N ASN A 5 -53.82 -30.87 -23.10
CA ASN A 5 -53.50 -30.69 -21.66
C ASN A 5 -52.27 -31.45 -21.17
N LYS A 6 -51.83 -32.52 -21.86
CA LYS A 6 -50.58 -33.23 -21.51
C LYS A 6 -49.31 -32.45 -21.89
N ASN A 7 -49.33 -31.71 -23.00
CA ASN A 7 -48.18 -30.88 -23.40
C ASN A 7 -48.08 -29.57 -22.60
N LYS A 8 -49.19 -28.99 -22.12
CA LYS A 8 -49.16 -27.85 -21.20
C LYS A 8 -48.58 -28.23 -19.82
N ASN A 9 -48.86 -29.43 -19.31
CA ASN A 9 -48.29 -29.88 -18.04
C ASN A 9 -46.83 -30.37 -18.15
N LYS A 10 -46.40 -30.94 -19.29
CA LYS A 10 -44.97 -31.24 -19.53
C LYS A 10 -44.12 -29.98 -19.70
N ASN A 11 -44.62 -28.93 -20.36
CA ASN A 11 -43.90 -27.66 -20.46
C ASN A 11 -43.93 -26.84 -19.17
N LYS A 12 -45.01 -26.92 -18.37
CA LYS A 12 -45.01 -26.34 -17.00
C LYS A 12 -44.03 -27.04 -16.05
N ASN A 13 -43.87 -28.36 -16.15
CA ASN A 13 -42.89 -29.09 -15.34
C ASN A 13 -41.44 -28.97 -15.86
N LYS A 14 -41.21 -28.81 -17.17
CA LYS A 14 -39.87 -28.47 -17.69
C LYS A 14 -39.45 -27.05 -17.31
N ASN A 15 -40.37 -26.08 -17.38
CA ASN A 15 -40.08 -24.72 -16.92
C ASN A 15 -39.94 -24.67 -15.39
N LYS A 16 -40.77 -25.38 -14.61
CA LYS A 16 -40.54 -25.49 -13.16
C LYS A 16 -39.17 -26.10 -12.83
N ASN A 17 -38.74 -27.14 -13.52
CA ASN A 17 -37.43 -27.75 -13.28
C ASN A 17 -36.24 -26.92 -13.80
N GLN A 18 -36.46 -25.97 -14.73
CA GLN A 18 -35.44 -24.99 -15.16
C GLN A 18 -35.39 -23.75 -14.24
N PHE A 19 -36.52 -23.36 -13.66
CA PHE A 19 -36.61 -22.27 -12.69
C PHE A 19 -36.28 -22.70 -11.24
N GLU A 20 -36.38 -24.00 -10.89
CA GLU A 20 -35.98 -24.56 -9.58
C GLU A 20 -34.47 -24.87 -9.45
N LYS A 21 -33.64 -24.46 -10.42
CA LYS A 21 -32.17 -24.61 -10.36
C LYS A 21 -31.39 -23.29 -10.30
N ILE A 22 -32.08 -22.16 -10.18
CA ILE A 22 -31.46 -20.91 -9.77
C ILE A 22 -31.54 -20.91 -8.24
N GLU A 23 -30.66 -21.66 -7.58
CA GLU A 23 -30.34 -21.32 -6.18
C GLU A 23 -29.87 -19.87 -6.22
N ASP A 24 -30.61 -18.94 -5.61
CA ASP A 24 -30.30 -17.51 -5.56
C ASP A 24 -28.84 -17.33 -5.16
N LYS A 25 -27.97 -17.10 -6.15
CA LYS A 25 -26.55 -16.83 -5.91
C LYS A 25 -26.49 -15.45 -5.30
N VAL A 26 -26.07 -15.38 -4.03
CA VAL A 26 -25.86 -14.11 -3.35
C VAL A 26 -24.68 -13.40 -4.02
N GLU A 27 -24.96 -12.36 -4.78
CA GLU A 27 -23.92 -11.51 -5.38
C GLU A 27 -23.44 -10.47 -4.35
N MET A 28 -22.13 -10.37 -4.15
CA MET A 28 -21.53 -9.43 -3.20
C MET A 28 -20.17 -8.96 -3.68
N THR A 29 -19.70 -7.82 -3.21
CA THR A 29 -18.33 -7.37 -3.49
C THR A 29 -17.32 -8.14 -2.65
N LEU A 30 -16.04 -8.12 -3.05
CA LEU A 30 -14.97 -8.76 -2.27
C LEU A 30 -14.88 -8.17 -0.86
N GLN A 31 -15.04 -6.85 -0.71
CA GLN A 31 -14.98 -6.18 0.57
C GLN A 31 -16.17 -6.54 1.47
N GLU A 32 -17.37 -6.68 0.91
CA GLU A 32 -18.54 -7.16 1.64
C GLU A 32 -18.35 -8.59 2.12
N ALA A 33 -17.79 -9.46 1.28
CA ALA A 33 -17.47 -10.83 1.68
C ALA A 33 -16.50 -10.84 2.88
N ILE A 34 -15.44 -10.04 2.85
CA ILE A 34 -14.49 -9.91 3.97
C ILE A 34 -15.17 -9.35 5.23
N ASN A 35 -16.06 -8.37 5.08
CA ASN A 35 -16.80 -7.81 6.20
C ASN A 35 -17.76 -8.83 6.84
N LEU A 36 -18.42 -9.67 6.02
CA LEU A 36 -19.29 -10.77 6.48
C LEU A 36 -18.49 -11.89 7.17
N LEU A 37 -17.28 -12.19 6.69
CA LEU A 37 -16.38 -13.16 7.33
C LEU A 37 -15.95 -12.72 8.74
N GLY A 38 -15.95 -11.41 9.01
CA GLY A 38 -15.60 -10.81 10.29
C GLY A 38 -14.15 -11.08 10.71
N PHE A 39 -13.80 -10.66 11.93
CA PHE A 39 -12.50 -10.97 12.53
C PHE A 39 -12.63 -12.21 13.41
N GLY A 40 -11.93 -13.28 13.08
CA GLY A 40 -11.97 -14.56 13.79
C GLY A 40 -10.60 -15.24 13.88
N LYS A 41 -10.61 -16.56 14.13
CA LYS A 41 -9.38 -17.36 14.31
C LYS A 41 -8.45 -17.29 13.12
N PHE A 42 -8.99 -17.22 11.90
CA PHE A 42 -8.18 -17.11 10.70
C PHE A 42 -7.36 -15.82 10.71
N GLN A 43 -7.98 -14.66 10.95
CA GLN A 43 -7.27 -13.38 10.98
C GLN A 43 -6.21 -13.33 12.07
N ILE A 44 -6.46 -13.95 13.24
CA ILE A 44 -5.44 -14.06 14.30
C ILE A 44 -4.24 -14.89 13.81
N MET A 45 -4.49 -16.05 13.20
CA MET A 45 -3.42 -16.89 12.65
C MET A 45 -2.61 -16.13 11.57
N MET A 46 -3.29 -15.40 10.69
CA MET A 46 -2.65 -14.59 9.67
C MET A 46 -1.89 -13.41 10.26
N MET A 47 -2.37 -12.81 11.35
CA MET A 47 -1.68 -11.74 12.08
C MET A 47 -0.35 -12.23 12.64
N PHE A 48 -0.31 -13.41 13.28
CA PHE A 48 0.95 -13.98 13.76
C PHE A 48 1.88 -14.38 12.62
N ALA A 49 1.36 -14.98 11.54
CA ALA A 49 2.19 -15.39 10.39
C ALA A 49 2.86 -14.17 9.71
N HIS A 50 2.07 -13.16 9.33
CA HIS A 50 2.60 -11.94 8.72
C HIS A 50 3.38 -11.08 9.73
N GLY A 51 2.99 -11.11 11.00
CA GLY A 51 3.68 -10.38 12.06
C GLY A 51 5.09 -10.95 12.30
N PHE A 52 5.24 -12.27 12.25
CA PHE A 52 6.56 -12.90 12.32
C PHE A 52 7.45 -12.50 11.14
N CYS A 53 6.89 -12.34 9.94
CA CYS A 53 7.60 -11.78 8.79
C CYS A 53 8.09 -10.35 9.05
N TRP A 54 7.20 -9.50 9.57
CA TRP A 54 7.52 -8.12 9.94
C TRP A 54 8.59 -8.04 11.03
N SER A 55 8.59 -9.01 11.95
CA SER A 55 9.60 -9.17 12.99
C SER A 55 10.97 -9.55 12.41
N CYS A 56 11.03 -10.48 11.46
CA CYS A 56 12.28 -10.86 10.78
C CYS A 56 12.89 -9.67 10.02
N ASP A 57 12.07 -8.88 9.31
CA ASP A 57 12.53 -7.66 8.65
C ASP A 57 13.13 -6.65 9.65
N ALA A 58 12.51 -6.50 10.83
CA ALA A 58 13.01 -5.65 11.91
C ALA A 58 14.33 -6.16 12.50
N MET A 59 14.49 -7.49 12.65
CA MET A 59 15.72 -8.12 13.12
C MET A 59 16.90 -7.76 12.21
N VAL A 60 16.73 -7.89 10.89
CA VAL A 60 17.77 -7.52 9.92
C VAL A 60 18.16 -6.03 10.07
N MET A 61 17.19 -5.14 10.23
CA MET A 61 17.46 -3.71 10.37
C MET A 61 18.20 -3.34 11.65
N ILE A 62 17.83 -3.94 12.79
CA ILE A 62 18.48 -3.64 14.07
C ILE A 62 19.86 -4.31 14.16
N SER A 63 20.07 -5.44 13.46
CA SER A 63 21.37 -6.13 13.41
C SER A 63 22.50 -5.20 12.95
N LEU A 64 22.21 -4.27 12.02
CA LEU A 64 23.16 -3.27 11.50
C LEU A 64 23.72 -2.36 12.60
N SER A 65 22.87 -1.97 13.55
CA SER A 65 23.26 -1.10 14.67
C SER A 65 24.24 -1.78 15.65
N LEU A 66 24.18 -3.11 15.73
CA LEU A 66 25.05 -3.94 16.56
C LEU A 66 26.30 -4.38 15.79
N LEU A 67 26.16 -4.67 14.50
CA LEU A 67 27.22 -5.16 13.64
C LEU A 67 28.24 -4.07 13.30
N ALA A 68 27.78 -2.87 12.92
CA ALA A 68 28.65 -1.77 12.49
C ALA A 68 29.77 -1.40 13.50
N PRO A 69 29.51 -1.23 14.82
CA PRO A 69 30.57 -0.95 15.80
C PRO A 69 31.56 -2.11 15.97
N VAL A 70 31.09 -3.35 15.90
CA VAL A 70 31.94 -4.53 16.09
C VAL A 70 32.87 -4.73 14.89
N VAL A 71 32.34 -4.65 13.67
CA VAL A 71 33.10 -4.79 12.43
C VAL A 71 34.15 -3.69 12.29
N LYS A 72 33.81 -2.44 12.65
CA LYS A 72 34.79 -1.34 12.66
C LYS A 72 36.00 -1.67 13.55
N LYS A 73 35.74 -2.20 14.74
CA LYS A 73 36.80 -2.54 15.69
C LYS A 73 37.64 -3.74 15.22
N GLU A 74 37.01 -4.75 14.64
CA GLU A 74 37.71 -5.97 14.19
C GLU A 74 38.62 -5.73 12.98
N TRP A 75 38.14 -4.94 12.00
CA TRP A 75 38.88 -4.67 10.77
C TRP A 75 39.60 -3.30 10.77
N ASN A 76 39.67 -2.62 11.92
CA ASN A 76 40.28 -1.29 12.08
C ASN A 76 39.82 -0.28 11.01
N LEU A 77 38.50 -0.22 10.80
CA LEU A 77 37.88 0.64 9.80
C LEU A 77 37.66 2.06 10.33
N HIS A 78 37.39 2.98 9.41
CA HIS A 78 37.04 4.35 9.75
C HIS A 78 35.52 4.49 9.93
N SER A 79 35.06 5.63 10.46
CA SER A 79 33.62 5.88 10.64
C SER A 79 32.87 6.09 9.33
N TYR A 80 33.58 6.45 8.25
CA TYR A 80 32.99 6.47 6.91
C TYR A 80 32.60 5.06 6.46
N ASP A 81 33.38 4.02 6.82
CA ASP A 81 33.06 2.63 6.46
C ASP A 81 31.80 2.14 7.19
N GLN A 82 31.65 2.48 8.48
CA GLN A 82 30.42 2.16 9.24
C GLN A 82 29.18 2.79 8.63
N THR A 83 29.33 4.05 8.25
CA THR A 83 28.29 4.82 7.57
C THR A 83 27.86 4.11 6.28
N ILE A 84 28.83 3.80 5.42
CA ILE A 84 28.58 3.15 4.14
C ILE A 84 27.93 1.79 4.35
N LEU A 85 28.39 1.00 5.34
CA LEU A 85 27.84 -0.31 5.68
C LEU A 85 26.34 -0.27 5.99
N VAL A 86 25.87 0.77 6.70
CA VAL A 86 24.46 0.89 7.07
C VAL A 86 23.66 1.58 5.97
N SER A 87 24.17 2.67 5.38
CA SER A 87 23.50 3.43 4.33
C SER A 87 23.25 2.59 3.07
N VAL A 88 24.16 1.66 2.73
CA VAL A 88 23.99 0.79 1.55
C VAL A 88 22.72 -0.07 1.64
N VAL A 89 22.33 -0.48 2.86
CA VAL A 89 21.12 -1.29 3.08
C VAL A 89 19.89 -0.45 2.81
N PHE A 90 19.82 0.79 3.30
CA PHE A 90 18.69 1.68 3.00
C PHE A 90 18.61 2.07 1.52
N THR A 91 19.75 2.25 0.85
CA THR A 91 19.80 2.45 -0.60
C THR A 91 19.23 1.24 -1.34
N ALA A 92 19.68 0.04 -0.98
CA ALA A 92 19.16 -1.21 -1.53
C ALA A 92 17.66 -1.36 -1.27
N MET A 93 17.18 -1.04 -0.06
CA MET A 93 15.76 -1.10 0.26
C MET A 93 14.90 -0.21 -0.65
N THR A 94 15.43 0.98 -0.98
CA THR A 94 14.74 1.91 -1.87
C THR A 94 14.57 1.31 -3.26
N ILE A 95 15.65 0.75 -3.82
CA ILE A 95 15.67 0.12 -5.14
C ILE A 95 14.80 -1.14 -5.17
N GLY A 96 14.92 -2.00 -4.15
CA GLY A 96 14.24 -3.28 -4.09
C GLY A 96 12.71 -3.16 -3.99
N SER A 97 12.20 -2.12 -3.33
CA SER A 97 10.75 -1.95 -3.11
C SER A 97 9.96 -1.87 -4.43
N SER A 98 10.55 -1.22 -5.44
CA SER A 98 9.97 -1.12 -6.79
C SER A 98 10.01 -2.45 -7.53
N PHE A 99 11.13 -3.17 -7.40
CA PHE A 99 11.36 -4.45 -8.05
C PHE A 99 10.43 -5.55 -7.51
N TRP A 100 10.41 -5.76 -6.19
CA TRP A 100 9.59 -6.81 -5.58
C TRP A 100 8.10 -6.49 -5.60
N GLY A 101 7.72 -5.21 -5.52
CA GLY A 101 6.34 -4.77 -5.71
C GLY A 101 5.81 -5.24 -7.07
N HIS A 102 6.52 -4.95 -8.15
CA HIS A 102 6.16 -5.37 -9.50
C HIS A 102 6.14 -6.90 -9.65
N LEU A 103 7.18 -7.58 -9.15
CA LEU A 103 7.28 -9.04 -9.27
C LEU A 103 6.15 -9.77 -8.53
N SER A 104 5.79 -9.29 -7.33
CA SER A 104 4.74 -9.88 -6.49
C SER A 104 3.34 -9.73 -7.08
N ASP A 105 3.08 -8.63 -7.80
CA ASP A 105 1.82 -8.41 -8.49
C ASP A 105 1.69 -9.28 -9.76
N LEU A 106 2.81 -9.66 -10.40
CA LEU A 106 2.81 -10.52 -11.59
C LEU A 106 2.64 -12.02 -11.26
N TYR A 107 3.45 -12.53 -10.34
CA TYR A 107 3.53 -13.98 -10.07
C TYR A 107 2.72 -14.45 -8.86
N GLY A 108 2.16 -13.51 -8.09
CA GLY A 108 1.46 -13.80 -6.84
C GLY A 108 2.27 -13.39 -5.62
N ARG A 109 1.60 -12.84 -4.62
CA ARG A 109 2.23 -12.23 -3.44
C ARG A 109 2.81 -13.27 -2.50
N LYS A 110 2.17 -14.43 -2.38
CA LYS A 110 2.70 -15.56 -1.59
C LYS A 110 4.04 -16.03 -2.14
N ILE A 111 4.12 -16.26 -3.45
CA ILE A 111 5.34 -16.74 -4.12
C ILE A 111 6.40 -15.64 -4.12
N GLY A 112 6.01 -14.40 -4.42
CA GLY A 112 6.90 -13.24 -4.38
C GLY A 112 7.59 -13.10 -3.04
N TYR A 113 6.86 -13.19 -1.93
CA TYR A 113 7.46 -13.11 -0.60
C TYR A 113 8.35 -14.32 -0.27
N LEU A 114 7.99 -15.54 -0.70
CA LEU A 114 8.82 -16.72 -0.46
C LEU A 114 10.18 -16.64 -1.17
N ILE A 115 10.21 -16.11 -2.40
CA ILE A 115 11.45 -15.85 -3.14
C ILE A 115 12.33 -14.86 -2.36
N VAL A 116 11.72 -13.77 -1.88
CA VAL A 116 12.43 -12.73 -1.12
C VAL A 116 12.97 -13.26 0.20
N ALA A 117 12.15 -13.96 0.98
CA ALA A 117 12.57 -14.53 2.26
C ALA A 117 13.75 -15.51 2.07
N SER A 118 13.69 -16.35 1.03
CA SER A 118 14.78 -17.28 0.68
C SER A 118 16.04 -16.53 0.26
N PHE A 119 15.89 -15.46 -0.52
CA PHE A 119 16.99 -14.60 -0.96
C PHE A 119 17.68 -13.92 0.24
N THR A 120 16.92 -13.27 1.13
CA THR A 120 17.46 -12.64 2.35
C THR A 120 18.19 -13.65 3.22
N PHE A 121 17.59 -14.81 3.47
CA PHE A 121 18.18 -15.88 4.28
C PHE A 121 19.55 -16.35 3.75
N ILE A 122 19.67 -16.56 2.44
CA ILE A 122 20.93 -16.99 1.81
C ILE A 122 22.03 -15.94 2.01
N PHE A 123 21.72 -14.65 1.75
CA PHE A 123 22.71 -13.59 1.87
C PHE A 123 23.06 -13.25 3.33
N GLU A 124 22.16 -13.50 4.27
CA GLU A 124 22.43 -13.36 5.70
C GLU A 124 23.44 -14.41 6.20
N ILE A 125 23.30 -15.67 5.77
CA ILE A 125 24.30 -16.71 6.02
C ILE A 125 25.63 -16.36 5.35
N LEU A 126 25.58 -15.90 4.09
CA LEU A 126 26.78 -15.54 3.34
C LEU A 126 27.53 -14.38 4.00
N SER A 127 26.79 -13.41 4.57
CA SER A 127 27.32 -12.27 5.32
C SER A 127 28.22 -12.71 6.48
N ALA A 128 27.84 -13.76 7.20
CA ALA A 128 28.64 -14.32 8.30
C ALA A 128 29.96 -14.95 7.85
N LEU A 129 30.06 -15.38 6.58
CA LEU A 129 31.24 -16.03 6.00
C LEU A 129 32.22 -15.04 5.35
N THR A 130 31.88 -13.75 5.30
CA THR A 130 32.68 -12.73 4.60
C THR A 130 34.01 -12.46 5.30
N ASN A 131 35.10 -12.33 4.55
CA ASN A 131 36.44 -12.07 5.11
C ASN A 131 36.99 -10.69 4.77
N GLN A 132 36.29 -9.96 3.89
CA GLN A 132 36.64 -8.61 3.49
C GLN A 132 35.44 -7.69 3.62
N PHE A 133 35.73 -6.42 3.93
CA PHE A 133 34.70 -5.40 4.09
C PHE A 133 33.81 -5.25 2.84
N TRP A 134 34.38 -5.28 1.63
CA TRP A 134 33.61 -5.20 0.38
C TRP A 134 32.65 -6.38 0.16
N GLN A 135 33.04 -7.59 0.61
CA GLN A 135 32.17 -8.76 0.54
C GLN A 135 31.00 -8.61 1.51
N LEU A 136 31.27 -8.11 2.73
CA LEU A 136 30.22 -7.80 3.70
C LEU A 136 29.27 -6.74 3.14
N LEU A 137 29.81 -5.66 2.57
CA LEU A 137 29.04 -4.58 1.98
C LEU A 137 28.12 -5.08 0.86
N LEU A 138 28.62 -5.95 -0.03
CA LEU A 138 27.82 -6.57 -1.08
C LEU A 138 26.71 -7.47 -0.51
N CYS A 139 27.02 -8.27 0.51
CA CYS A 139 25.99 -9.10 1.17
C CYS A 139 24.91 -8.23 1.82
N GLN A 140 25.31 -7.14 2.50
CA GLN A 140 24.37 -6.20 3.12
C GLN A 140 23.51 -5.46 2.09
N PHE A 141 24.07 -5.10 0.95
CA PHE A 141 23.29 -4.56 -0.18
C PHE A 141 22.23 -5.56 -0.65
N MET A 142 22.59 -6.83 -0.84
CA MET A 142 21.63 -7.87 -1.24
C MET A 142 20.57 -8.10 -0.16
N ILE A 143 20.95 -8.17 1.11
CA ILE A 143 20.00 -8.26 2.23
C ILE A 143 19.02 -7.08 2.20
N GLY A 144 19.50 -5.85 1.99
CA GLY A 144 18.65 -4.66 1.88
C GLY A 144 17.66 -4.70 0.71
N LEU A 145 18.05 -5.29 -0.44
CA LEU A 145 17.12 -5.56 -1.53
C LEU A 145 16.01 -6.51 -1.06
N GLY A 146 16.34 -7.53 -0.27
CA GLY A 146 15.35 -8.47 0.27
C GLY A 146 14.36 -7.82 1.24
N VAL A 147 14.81 -7.07 2.25
CA VAL A 147 13.93 -6.47 3.27
C VAL A 147 12.90 -5.48 2.69
N SER A 148 13.14 -4.96 1.48
CA SER A 148 12.22 -4.03 0.82
C SER A 148 10.83 -4.60 0.45
N ALA A 149 10.63 -5.91 0.58
CA ALA A 149 9.34 -6.57 0.36
C ALA A 149 8.30 -6.36 1.48
N ALA A 150 8.66 -5.68 2.57
CA ALA A 150 7.76 -5.41 3.70
C ALA A 150 6.34 -4.89 3.32
N PRO A 151 6.15 -4.00 2.31
CA PRO A 151 4.82 -3.54 1.90
C PRO A 151 3.90 -4.66 1.40
N ILE A 152 4.46 -5.76 0.86
CA ILE A 152 3.68 -6.91 0.39
C ILE A 152 2.99 -7.58 1.57
N ILE A 153 3.72 -7.85 2.65
CA ILE A 153 3.21 -8.47 3.88
C ILE A 153 2.10 -7.61 4.47
N PHE A 154 2.37 -6.31 4.63
CA PHE A 154 1.40 -5.36 5.19
C PHE A 154 0.13 -5.29 4.34
N GLY A 155 0.29 -5.22 3.00
CA GLY A 155 -0.82 -5.23 2.05
C GLY A 155 -1.67 -6.50 2.17
N MET A 156 -1.06 -7.69 2.15
CA MET A 156 -1.75 -8.97 2.28
C MET A 156 -2.53 -9.09 3.59
N PHE A 157 -1.96 -8.66 4.70
CA PHE A 157 -2.68 -8.68 5.98
C PHE A 157 -3.83 -7.66 5.99
N SER A 158 -3.59 -6.43 5.52
CA SER A 158 -4.61 -5.37 5.50
C SER A 158 -5.84 -5.71 4.64
N GLU A 159 -5.66 -6.53 3.59
CA GLU A 159 -6.72 -7.01 2.71
C GLU A 159 -7.63 -8.06 3.37
N LEU A 160 -7.18 -8.74 4.43
CA LEU A 160 -7.95 -9.77 5.14
C LEU A 160 -8.76 -9.21 6.32
N LEU A 161 -8.54 -7.93 6.65
CA LEU A 161 -9.14 -7.28 7.80
C LEU A 161 -10.49 -6.61 7.45
N PRO A 162 -11.54 -6.80 8.28
CA PRO A 162 -12.80 -6.08 8.13
C PRO A 162 -12.62 -4.57 8.31
N THR A 163 -13.38 -3.77 7.55
CA THR A 163 -13.22 -2.30 7.51
C THR A 163 -13.42 -1.64 8.88
N LYS A 164 -14.38 -2.12 9.70
CA LYS A 164 -14.82 -1.49 10.96
C LYS A 164 -13.76 -1.44 12.07
N ARG A 165 -12.75 -2.33 12.02
CA ARG A 165 -11.66 -2.41 13.03
C ARG A 165 -10.26 -2.55 12.42
N ARG A 166 -10.12 -2.28 11.12
CA ARG A 166 -8.86 -2.47 10.40
C ARG A 166 -7.71 -1.69 11.02
N GLY A 167 -7.93 -0.41 11.36
CA GLY A 167 -6.90 0.47 11.94
C GLY A 167 -6.30 -0.10 13.23
N PHE A 168 -7.14 -0.52 14.19
CA PHE A 168 -6.71 -1.13 15.44
C PHE A 168 -5.79 -2.34 15.22
N TYR A 169 -6.18 -3.28 14.34
CA TYR A 169 -5.37 -4.47 14.09
C TYR A 169 -4.08 -4.18 13.29
N LEU A 170 -4.06 -3.13 12.46
CA LEU A 170 -2.84 -2.68 11.82
C LEU A 170 -1.87 -2.05 12.81
N VAL A 171 -2.36 -1.39 13.86
CA VAL A 171 -1.53 -0.88 14.96
C VAL A 171 -0.98 -2.05 15.80
N VAL A 172 -1.82 -3.01 16.18
CA VAL A 172 -1.35 -4.25 16.86
C VAL A 172 -0.31 -4.98 16.01
N PHE A 173 -0.41 -4.92 14.69
CA PHE A 173 0.57 -5.52 13.78
C PHE A 173 1.95 -4.87 13.88
N VAL A 174 2.04 -3.56 14.15
CA VAL A 174 3.32 -2.84 14.31
C VAL A 174 4.10 -3.33 15.54
N PHE A 175 3.42 -3.86 16.56
CA PHE A 175 4.07 -4.47 17.75
C PHE A 175 5.12 -5.54 17.38
N PHE A 176 4.89 -6.27 16.28
CA PHE A 176 5.83 -7.30 15.83
C PHE A 176 7.19 -6.73 15.40
N TRP A 177 7.26 -5.46 14.98
CA TRP A 177 8.52 -4.78 14.67
C TRP A 177 9.41 -4.70 15.91
N SER A 178 8.88 -4.10 16.98
CA SER A 178 9.62 -3.94 18.24
C SER A 178 9.90 -5.28 18.91
N PHE A 179 9.03 -6.28 18.72
CA PHE A 179 9.33 -7.65 19.14
C PHE A 179 10.55 -8.21 18.40
N GLY A 180 10.67 -8.01 17.09
CA GLY A 180 11.87 -8.39 16.32
C GLY A 180 13.12 -7.64 16.78
N CYS A 181 13.01 -6.32 16.98
CA CYS A 181 14.09 -5.51 17.52
C CYS A 181 14.61 -6.07 18.85
N LEU A 182 13.69 -6.42 19.76
CA LEU A 182 14.02 -6.96 21.07
C LEU A 182 14.71 -8.33 20.99
N LEU A 183 14.20 -9.22 20.14
CA LEU A 183 14.80 -10.54 19.91
C LEU A 183 16.23 -10.42 19.42
N GLU A 184 16.48 -9.60 18.41
CA GLU A 184 17.80 -9.44 17.81
C GLU A 184 18.81 -8.81 18.78
N VAL A 185 18.40 -7.78 19.54
CA VAL A 185 19.26 -7.19 20.56
C VAL A 185 19.58 -8.20 21.67
N GLY A 186 18.62 -9.05 22.03
CA GLY A 186 18.85 -10.17 22.95
C GLY A 186 19.85 -11.19 22.40
N LEU A 187 19.75 -11.54 21.12
CA LEU A 187 20.73 -12.40 20.43
C LEU A 187 22.11 -11.75 20.39
N GLY A 188 22.20 -10.46 20.08
CA GLY A 188 23.44 -9.69 20.10
C GLY A 188 24.10 -9.69 21.47
N TRP A 189 23.30 -9.47 22.53
CA TRP A 189 23.80 -9.52 23.92
C TRP A 189 24.37 -10.89 24.27
N LEU A 190 23.73 -11.99 23.87
CA LEU A 190 24.19 -13.33 24.22
C LEU A 190 25.35 -13.82 23.34
N LEU A 191 25.29 -13.58 22.04
CA LEU A 191 26.19 -14.19 21.06
C LEU A 191 27.44 -13.36 20.80
N ILE A 192 27.32 -12.03 20.70
CA ILE A 192 28.49 -11.18 20.46
C ILE A 192 29.39 -11.15 21.71
N THR A 193 28.82 -11.20 22.91
CA THR A 193 29.60 -11.18 24.16
C THR A 193 30.31 -12.51 24.46
N LYS A 194 29.70 -13.65 24.09
CA LYS A 194 30.26 -15.00 24.34
C LYS A 194 31.11 -15.54 23.19
N PHE A 195 30.77 -15.17 21.96
CA PHE A 195 31.38 -15.69 20.74
C PHE A 195 31.90 -14.54 19.88
N ASN A 196 31.34 -14.36 18.67
CA ASN A 196 31.72 -13.31 17.73
C ASN A 196 30.50 -12.87 16.91
N TRP A 197 30.66 -11.81 16.11
CA TRP A 197 29.59 -11.27 15.27
C TRP A 197 29.15 -12.21 14.14
N ARG A 198 30.00 -13.16 13.72
CA ARG A 198 29.65 -14.13 12.66
C ARG A 198 28.64 -15.16 13.16
N VAL A 199 28.86 -15.70 14.37
CA VAL A 199 27.90 -16.59 15.03
C VAL A 199 26.59 -15.86 15.31
N PHE A 200 26.66 -14.58 15.69
CA PHE A 200 25.48 -13.74 15.82
C PHE A 200 24.66 -13.70 14.52
N LEU A 201 25.25 -13.33 13.38
CA LEU A 201 24.55 -13.30 12.09
C LEU A 201 23.97 -14.67 11.67
N LEU A 202 24.67 -15.78 11.94
CA LEU A 202 24.16 -17.11 11.63
C LEU A 202 22.89 -17.45 12.42
N PHE A 203 22.82 -17.03 13.69
CA PHE A 203 21.64 -17.26 14.52
C PHE A 203 20.51 -16.28 14.18
N SER A 204 20.81 -15.06 13.77
CA SER A 204 19.84 -14.08 13.26
C SER A 204 19.11 -14.58 12.00
N ALA A 205 19.76 -15.42 11.19
CA ALA A 205 19.14 -16.05 10.01
C ALA A 205 18.13 -17.17 10.34
N ILE A 206 18.13 -17.73 11.56
CA ILE A 206 17.30 -18.90 11.92
C ILE A 206 15.79 -18.59 11.84
N PRO A 207 15.27 -17.48 12.41
CA PRO A 207 13.85 -17.11 12.28
C PRO A 207 13.36 -17.05 10.84
N MET A 208 14.16 -16.51 9.92
CA MET A 208 13.81 -16.44 8.49
C MET A 208 13.68 -17.84 7.88
N SER A 209 14.54 -18.79 8.27
CA SER A 209 14.43 -20.19 7.81
C SER A 209 13.14 -20.87 8.29
N LEU A 210 12.75 -20.64 9.55
CA LEU A 210 11.52 -21.17 10.12
C LEU A 210 10.30 -20.60 9.38
N LEU A 211 10.34 -19.31 9.07
CA LEU A 211 9.31 -18.63 8.31
C LEU A 211 9.14 -19.24 6.91
N ILE A 212 10.21 -19.55 6.18
CA ILE A 212 10.12 -20.17 4.84
C ILE A 212 9.35 -21.49 4.90
N VAL A 213 9.54 -22.29 5.96
CA VAL A 213 8.82 -23.55 6.17
C VAL A 213 7.34 -23.30 6.51
N LEU A 214 7.07 -22.36 7.43
CA LEU A 214 5.73 -22.04 7.90
C LEU A 214 4.88 -21.29 6.85
N TRP A 215 5.52 -20.57 5.93
CA TRP A 215 4.86 -19.78 4.88
C TRP A 215 4.06 -20.64 3.90
N LYS A 216 4.32 -21.96 3.86
CA LYS A 216 3.52 -22.92 3.09
C LYS A 216 2.03 -22.89 3.49
N PHE A 217 1.74 -22.64 4.76
CA PHE A 217 0.37 -22.63 5.32
C PHE A 217 -0.39 -21.32 5.10
N VAL A 218 0.31 -20.26 4.70
CA VAL A 218 -0.29 -18.95 4.42
C VAL A 218 -1.00 -19.02 3.06
N PRO A 219 -2.31 -18.79 2.95
CA PRO A 219 -2.98 -18.70 1.66
C PRO A 219 -2.55 -17.45 0.88
N GLU A 220 -2.71 -17.50 -0.43
CA GLU A 220 -2.49 -16.35 -1.32
C GLU A 220 -3.55 -15.26 -1.10
N SER A 221 -3.24 -14.03 -1.50
CA SER A 221 -4.16 -12.89 -1.40
C SER A 221 -5.48 -13.14 -2.14
N THR A 222 -6.59 -12.92 -1.45
CA THR A 222 -7.94 -12.98 -2.04
C THR A 222 -8.10 -11.95 -3.16
N ARG A 223 -7.47 -10.78 -3.01
CA ARG A 223 -7.45 -9.74 -4.04
C ARG A 223 -6.66 -10.17 -5.26
N PHE A 224 -5.52 -10.85 -5.08
CA PHE A 224 -4.75 -11.40 -6.19
C PHE A 224 -5.59 -12.39 -7.00
N TYR A 225 -6.28 -13.33 -6.35
CA TYR A 225 -7.18 -14.27 -7.04
C TYR A 225 -8.35 -13.60 -7.74
N TYR A 226 -8.90 -12.54 -7.14
CA TYR A 226 -9.96 -11.75 -7.75
C TYR A 226 -9.48 -11.02 -9.01
N ILE A 227 -8.35 -10.33 -8.96
CA ILE A 227 -7.79 -9.58 -10.11
C ILE A 227 -7.32 -10.53 -11.22
N THR A 228 -6.79 -11.69 -10.87
CA THR A 228 -6.34 -12.70 -11.85
C THR A 228 -7.48 -13.59 -12.36
N ASN A 229 -8.74 -13.29 -12.01
CA ASN A 229 -9.94 -14.06 -12.37
C ASN A 229 -9.88 -15.55 -12.01
N GLN A 230 -9.11 -15.92 -10.98
CA GLN A 230 -9.03 -17.29 -10.46
C GLN A 230 -10.21 -17.58 -9.52
N ASN A 231 -11.43 -17.52 -10.06
CA ASN A 231 -12.69 -17.58 -9.30
C ASN A 231 -12.79 -18.83 -8.42
N GLN A 232 -12.37 -20.00 -8.91
CA GLN A 232 -12.45 -21.24 -8.13
C GLN A 232 -11.57 -21.18 -6.87
N LYS A 233 -10.31 -20.77 -6.99
CA LYS A 233 -9.40 -20.61 -5.85
C LYS A 233 -9.86 -19.51 -4.89
N LEU A 234 -10.44 -18.43 -5.42
CA LEU A 234 -11.04 -17.37 -4.61
C LEU A 234 -12.20 -17.92 -3.76
N HIS A 235 -13.12 -18.67 -4.38
CA HIS A 235 -14.25 -19.31 -3.68
C HIS A 235 -13.76 -20.29 -2.61
N ASP A 236 -12.77 -21.12 -2.92
CA ASP A 236 -12.20 -22.09 -1.98
C ASP A 236 -11.53 -21.40 -0.79
N THR A 237 -10.78 -20.33 -1.05
CA THR A 237 -10.14 -19.52 0.00
C THR A 237 -11.17 -18.87 0.92
N ILE A 238 -12.23 -18.26 0.37
CA ILE A 238 -13.28 -17.64 1.17
C ILE A 238 -14.07 -18.68 1.98
N LYS A 239 -14.38 -19.84 1.39
CA LYS A 239 -15.02 -20.96 2.11
C LYS A 239 -14.12 -21.47 3.24
N MET A 240 -12.81 -21.56 3.03
CA MET A 240 -11.85 -21.92 4.06
C MET A 240 -11.87 -20.89 5.21
N ILE A 241 -11.83 -19.60 4.90
CA ILE A 241 -11.90 -18.54 5.93
C ILE A 241 -13.22 -18.63 6.70
N ALA A 242 -14.35 -18.80 6.03
CA ALA A 242 -15.66 -18.96 6.65
C ALA A 242 -15.70 -20.15 7.62
N ARG A 243 -15.14 -21.31 7.22
CA ARG A 243 -15.04 -22.51 8.07
C ARG A 243 -14.18 -22.28 9.32
N VAL A 244 -12.99 -21.68 9.15
CA VAL A 244 -12.07 -21.43 10.27
C VAL A 244 -12.64 -20.41 11.25
N ASN A 245 -13.28 -19.36 10.74
CA ASN A 245 -13.92 -18.33 11.56
C ASN A 245 -15.27 -18.77 12.15
N LYS A 246 -15.84 -19.90 11.67
CA LYS A 246 -17.21 -20.31 11.96
C LYS A 246 -18.22 -19.20 11.66
N SER A 247 -17.99 -18.42 10.59
CA SER A 247 -18.87 -17.33 10.18
C SER A 247 -20.08 -17.86 9.41
N PRO A 248 -21.29 -17.32 9.63
CA PRO A 248 -22.48 -17.64 8.84
C PRO A 248 -22.35 -17.05 7.42
N PHE A 249 -21.63 -17.76 6.55
CA PHE A 249 -21.39 -17.34 5.16
C PHE A 249 -22.25 -18.15 4.17
N PRO A 250 -22.88 -17.53 3.16
CA PRO A 250 -23.73 -18.23 2.20
C PRO A 250 -22.97 -19.30 1.41
N LYS A 251 -23.58 -20.46 1.19
CA LYS A 251 -22.96 -21.59 0.47
C LYS A 251 -22.72 -21.29 -1.00
N ASN A 252 -23.68 -20.58 -1.63
CA ASN A 252 -23.63 -20.14 -3.01
C ASN A 252 -23.55 -18.62 -3.06
N PHE A 253 -22.41 -18.12 -3.51
CA PHE A 253 -22.15 -16.70 -3.67
C PHE A 253 -21.41 -16.46 -4.98
N ARG A 254 -21.45 -15.22 -5.47
CA ARG A 254 -20.64 -14.74 -6.60
C ARG A 254 -20.02 -13.42 -6.21
N ILE A 255 -18.73 -13.27 -6.48
CA ILE A 255 -18.06 -11.98 -6.29
C ILE A 255 -18.20 -11.18 -7.59
N ILE A 256 -18.77 -9.98 -7.47
CA ILE A 256 -18.96 -9.04 -8.57
C ILE A 256 -18.15 -7.76 -8.34
N ASN A 257 -17.83 -7.07 -9.43
CA ASN A 257 -17.12 -5.79 -9.33
C ASN A 257 -18.03 -4.68 -8.79
N THR A 258 -17.44 -3.69 -8.13
CA THR A 258 -18.18 -2.57 -7.53
C THR A 258 -19.01 -1.81 -8.57
N GLU A 259 -18.44 -1.56 -9.75
CA GLU A 259 -19.14 -0.89 -10.86
C GLU A 259 -20.31 -1.72 -11.41
N GLU A 260 -20.13 -3.04 -11.53
CA GLU A 260 -21.18 -3.96 -11.98
C GLU A 260 -22.33 -4.00 -10.96
N LYS A 261 -21.99 -4.01 -9.66
CA LYS A 261 -22.98 -3.96 -8.58
C LYS A 261 -23.75 -2.64 -8.58
N GLN A 262 -23.06 -1.50 -8.68
CA GLN A 262 -23.69 -0.18 -8.76
C GLN A 262 -24.64 -0.07 -9.96
N LYS A 263 -24.21 -0.55 -11.13
CA LYS A 263 -25.06 -0.58 -12.33
C LYS A 263 -26.33 -1.43 -12.10
N LYS A 264 -26.19 -2.61 -11.48
CA LYS A 264 -27.33 -3.48 -11.15
C LYS A 264 -28.24 -2.88 -10.08
N GLU A 265 -27.70 -2.24 -9.04
CA GLU A 265 -28.49 -1.54 -8.02
C GLU A 265 -29.29 -0.40 -8.64
N ILE A 266 -28.67 0.41 -9.50
CA ILE A 266 -29.36 1.47 -10.25
C ILE A 266 -30.48 0.88 -11.12
N ILE A 267 -30.21 -0.20 -11.87
CA ILE A 267 -31.23 -0.88 -12.67
C ILE A 267 -32.37 -1.39 -11.78
N SER A 268 -32.06 -2.00 -10.63
CA SER A 268 -33.06 -2.53 -9.69
C SER A 268 -33.96 -1.43 -9.13
N ILE A 269 -33.38 -0.28 -8.77
CA ILE A 269 -34.09 0.90 -8.30
C ILE A 269 -35.00 1.41 -9.41
N LEU A 270 -34.48 1.58 -10.63
CA LEU A 270 -35.26 2.01 -11.79
C LEU A 270 -36.43 1.07 -12.10
N THR A 271 -36.25 -0.25 -11.95
CA THR A 271 -37.32 -1.24 -12.15
C THR A 271 -38.30 -1.36 -10.99
N SER A 272 -37.96 -0.86 -9.80
CA SER A 272 -38.81 -0.91 -8.60
C SER A 272 -39.73 0.31 -8.44
N ILE A 273 -39.52 1.35 -9.25
CA ILE A 273 -40.42 2.50 -9.34
C ILE A 273 -41.75 2.00 -9.91
N PRO A 274 -42.88 2.12 -9.19
CA PRO A 274 -44.19 1.72 -9.70
C PRO A 274 -44.48 2.50 -10.98
N THR A 275 -44.78 1.78 -12.07
CA THR A 275 -45.29 2.36 -13.31
C THR A 275 -46.73 2.85 -13.10
N GLU A 276 -46.91 3.93 -12.37
CA GLU A 276 -48.11 4.77 -12.45
C GLU A 276 -47.79 5.96 -13.35
N ASN A 277 -47.90 5.71 -14.66
CA ASN A 277 -48.24 6.63 -15.75
C ASN A 277 -47.54 6.18 -17.03
N SER A 278 -48.20 5.29 -17.76
CA SER A 278 -47.82 4.72 -19.06
C SER A 278 -47.78 5.74 -20.22
N ILE A 279 -47.50 7.01 -19.94
CA ILE A 279 -47.46 8.11 -20.92
C ILE A 279 -46.08 8.78 -20.94
N LEU A 280 -45.23 8.55 -19.92
CA LEU A 280 -43.88 9.14 -19.86
C LEU A 280 -42.80 8.27 -20.55
N ASP A 281 -43.05 6.97 -20.68
CA ASP A 281 -42.05 6.01 -21.18
C ASP A 281 -41.79 6.11 -22.69
N GLU A 282 -42.79 6.46 -23.51
CA GLU A 282 -42.57 6.64 -24.95
C GLU A 282 -41.66 7.82 -25.26
N LYS A 283 -41.70 8.91 -24.49
CA LYS A 283 -40.85 10.08 -24.72
C LYS A 283 -39.40 9.88 -24.27
N ILE A 284 -39.17 9.11 -23.21
CA ILE A 284 -37.82 8.80 -22.70
C ILE A 284 -37.17 7.73 -23.59
N ILE A 285 -37.92 6.71 -24.02
CA ILE A 285 -37.45 5.70 -24.97
C ILE A 285 -37.27 6.32 -26.38
N GLN A 286 -38.11 7.27 -26.81
CA GLN A 286 -37.88 8.04 -28.04
C GLN A 286 -36.64 8.95 -27.93
N LYS A 287 -36.39 9.61 -26.79
CA LYS A 287 -35.15 10.41 -26.61
C LYS A 287 -33.89 9.53 -26.59
N ALA A 288 -33.96 8.34 -26.00
CA ALA A 288 -32.86 7.38 -26.01
C ALA A 288 -32.58 6.82 -27.43
N LYS A 289 -33.63 6.60 -28.24
CA LYS A 289 -33.50 6.22 -29.66
C LYS A 289 -33.05 7.37 -30.56
N LEU A 290 -33.43 8.63 -30.26
CA LEU A 290 -32.98 9.81 -31.01
C LEU A 290 -31.48 10.07 -30.80
N ASN A 291 -30.96 9.83 -29.60
CA ASN A 291 -29.53 9.96 -29.30
C ASN A 291 -28.68 8.80 -29.84
N GLN A 292 -29.28 7.66 -30.22
CA GLN A 292 -28.58 6.57 -30.92
C GLN A 292 -28.44 6.84 -32.43
N ASN A 293 -29.38 7.57 -33.04
CA ASN A 293 -29.33 7.89 -34.48
C ASN A 293 -28.47 9.12 -34.82
N GLN A 294 -28.07 9.95 -33.86
CA GLN A 294 -27.16 11.09 -34.10
C GLN A 294 -25.67 10.73 -34.03
N ASN A 295 -25.32 9.56 -33.50
CA ASN A 295 -23.93 9.06 -33.46
C ASN A 295 -23.59 8.07 -34.59
N GLN A 296 -24.47 7.87 -35.57
CA GLN A 296 -24.22 7.01 -36.75
C GLN A 296 -24.22 7.76 -38.09
N ASN A 297 -24.38 9.09 -38.11
CA ASN A 297 -24.48 9.87 -39.36
C ASN A 297 -23.39 10.93 -39.56
N ASN A 298 -22.30 10.94 -38.77
CA ASN A 298 -21.21 11.91 -38.94
C ASN A 298 -19.93 11.36 -39.60
N ASP A 299 -19.93 10.13 -40.10
CA ASP A 299 -18.84 9.61 -40.94
C ASP A 299 -19.39 9.10 -42.28
N SER A 300 -19.77 10.03 -43.17
CA SER A 300 -19.57 9.90 -44.62
C SER A 300 -20.20 11.07 -45.38
N ASN A 301 -19.39 11.71 -46.23
CA ASN A 301 -19.72 12.60 -47.35
C ASN A 301 -19.66 14.11 -47.08
N GLU A 302 -18.46 14.68 -47.18
CA GLU A 302 -18.29 15.94 -47.92
C GLU A 302 -17.06 15.81 -48.83
N ASN A 303 -17.30 15.58 -50.13
CA ASN A 303 -16.44 16.00 -51.22
C ASN A 303 -17.32 16.67 -52.29
N ASP A 304 -16.86 17.86 -52.69
CA ASP A 304 -16.94 18.52 -53.98
C ASP A 304 -18.20 19.31 -54.42
N ASP A 305 -17.94 20.62 -54.51
CA ASP A 305 -18.22 21.54 -55.63
C ASP A 305 -19.64 22.07 -55.87
N SER A 306 -19.84 23.37 -55.56
CA SER A 306 -19.77 24.43 -56.60
C SER A 306 -20.18 25.84 -56.11
N ILE A 307 -19.29 26.80 -56.37
CA ILE A 307 -19.52 28.13 -56.99
C ILE A 307 -20.48 29.13 -56.28
N GLN A 308 -19.92 30.15 -55.61
CA GLN A 308 -20.04 31.56 -56.05
C GLN A 308 -19.16 32.54 -55.24
N ASN A 309 -18.34 33.26 -56.00
CA ASN A 309 -17.65 34.55 -55.82
C ASN A 309 -17.91 35.39 -54.56
N ASP A 310 -16.84 35.89 -53.93
CA ASP A 310 -16.49 37.31 -54.05
C ASP A 310 -15.02 37.58 -53.65
N ASP A 311 -14.30 38.04 -54.66
CA ASP A 311 -13.20 39.01 -54.73
C ASP A 311 -12.22 39.27 -53.56
N SER A 312 -10.95 39.14 -53.97
CA SER A 312 -9.84 40.09 -53.76
C SER A 312 -9.01 39.97 -52.48
N VAL A 313 -7.74 39.59 -52.63
CA VAL A 313 -6.58 40.51 -52.69
C VAL A 313 -5.27 39.70 -52.59
N PHE A 314 -4.50 39.73 -53.70
CA PHE A 314 -3.04 39.75 -53.88
C PHE A 314 -2.10 38.71 -53.23
N ASN A 315 -1.39 37.98 -54.13
CA ASN A 315 0.08 37.96 -54.35
C ASN A 315 1.03 37.74 -53.14
N ASP A 316 2.15 37.00 -53.20
CA ASP A 316 3.03 36.67 -54.32
C ASP A 316 3.97 35.49 -53.94
N PHE A 317 4.32 34.72 -54.96
CA PHE A 317 5.59 34.03 -55.25
C PHE A 317 6.45 33.36 -54.15
N SER A 318 6.59 32.05 -54.36
CA SER A 318 7.77 31.21 -54.14
C SER A 318 9.11 31.85 -54.53
N ILE A 319 10.18 31.55 -53.77
CA ILE A 319 11.42 30.92 -54.27
C ILE A 319 12.29 30.43 -53.09
N GLN A 320 13.02 29.37 -53.41
CA GLN A 320 13.83 28.43 -52.65
C GLN A 320 15.00 28.99 -51.83
N ASN A 321 15.44 28.11 -50.91
CA ASN A 321 16.78 27.91 -50.37
C ASN A 321 17.36 29.00 -49.46
N GLU A 322 17.48 28.70 -48.16
CA GLU A 322 18.78 28.43 -47.54
C GLU A 322 18.67 28.02 -46.06
N ASN A 323 19.60 27.16 -45.66
CA ASN A 323 20.07 26.87 -44.30
C ASN A 323 19.39 25.76 -43.49
N GLN A 324 19.89 24.55 -43.79
CA GLN A 324 20.39 23.63 -42.78
C GLN A 324 21.03 24.38 -41.60
N ASN A 325 20.45 24.22 -40.40
CA ASN A 325 21.06 24.28 -39.05
C ASN A 325 20.08 24.88 -38.06
N GLN A 326 19.06 24.11 -37.64
CA GLN A 326 18.40 24.33 -36.34
C GLN A 326 17.48 23.18 -35.86
N ASN A 327 17.63 21.95 -36.39
CA ASN A 327 16.89 20.79 -35.89
C ASN A 327 17.74 19.99 -34.90
N GLN A 328 17.71 20.37 -33.62
CA GLN A 328 18.03 19.43 -32.53
C GLN A 328 17.38 19.72 -31.17
N ASN A 329 16.62 20.81 -31.00
CA ASN A 329 16.03 21.18 -29.70
C ASN A 329 14.49 21.33 -29.68
N GLN A 330 13.76 20.72 -30.63
CA GLN A 330 12.28 20.73 -30.65
C GLN A 330 11.62 19.34 -30.67
N SER A 331 12.39 18.24 -30.57
CA SER A 331 11.88 16.87 -30.65
C SER A 331 11.35 16.26 -29.34
N GLU A 332 11.38 16.97 -28.22
CA GLU A 332 10.86 16.44 -26.93
C GLU A 332 9.45 16.92 -26.56
N ASN A 333 8.93 18.00 -27.17
CA ASN A 333 7.59 18.51 -26.88
C ASN A 333 6.49 18.05 -27.86
N GLN A 334 6.83 17.34 -28.95
CA GLN A 334 5.84 16.74 -29.85
C GLN A 334 5.52 15.27 -29.53
N ASN A 335 6.38 14.58 -28.76
CA ASN A 335 6.17 13.17 -28.39
C ASN A 335 5.14 12.94 -27.27
N SER A 336 4.67 13.99 -26.60
CA SER A 336 3.61 13.90 -25.58
C SER A 336 2.21 14.06 -26.17
N ILE A 337 2.09 14.71 -27.33
CA ILE A 337 0.81 14.96 -28.02
C ILE A 337 0.50 13.81 -29.01
N SER A 338 1.52 13.25 -29.68
CA SER A 338 1.35 12.09 -30.58
C SER A 338 0.96 10.80 -29.85
N THR A 339 1.39 10.61 -28.60
CA THR A 339 0.95 9.47 -27.77
C THR A 339 -0.50 9.57 -27.30
N PHE A 340 -1.08 10.77 -27.23
CA PHE A 340 -2.43 10.99 -26.71
C PHE A 340 -3.53 10.63 -27.73
N PHE A 341 -3.26 10.80 -29.03
CA PHE A 341 -4.16 10.40 -30.11
C PHE A 341 -4.15 8.88 -30.34
N ASN A 342 -3.01 8.22 -30.17
CA ASN A 342 -2.87 6.77 -30.33
C ASN A 342 -3.68 5.95 -29.32
N ASP A 343 -3.82 6.42 -28.07
CA ASP A 343 -4.56 5.69 -27.03
C ASP A 343 -6.09 5.70 -27.29
N HIS A 344 -6.63 6.68 -28.05
CA HIS A 344 -8.07 6.77 -28.36
C HIS A 344 -8.47 5.81 -29.50
N GLU A 345 -7.64 5.68 -30.53
CA GLU A 345 -7.82 4.68 -31.61
C GLU A 345 -7.73 3.24 -31.06
N ILE A 346 -6.83 3.00 -30.11
CA ILE A 346 -6.70 1.70 -29.44
C ILE A 346 -7.96 1.37 -28.61
N GLU A 347 -8.61 2.36 -27.97
CA GLU A 347 -9.85 2.14 -27.22
C GLU A 347 -11.05 1.84 -28.13
N GLU A 348 -11.14 2.50 -29.29
CA GLU A 348 -12.15 2.18 -30.30
C GLU A 348 -11.94 0.78 -30.90
N GLN A 349 -10.70 0.41 -31.21
CA GLN A 349 -10.41 -0.95 -31.71
C GLN A 349 -10.76 -2.03 -30.68
N ILE A 350 -10.42 -1.83 -29.40
CA ILE A 350 -10.71 -2.80 -28.34
C ILE A 350 -12.21 -2.91 -28.08
N SER A 351 -12.94 -1.79 -28.06
CA SER A 351 -14.39 -1.81 -27.85
C SER A 351 -15.14 -2.40 -29.05
N PHE A 352 -14.64 -2.20 -30.27
CA PHE A 352 -15.15 -2.86 -31.47
C PHE A 352 -14.91 -4.39 -31.44
N GLU A 353 -13.70 -4.83 -31.07
CA GLU A 353 -13.39 -6.27 -30.93
C GLU A 353 -14.19 -6.96 -29.83
N GLU A 354 -14.48 -6.26 -28.72
CA GLU A 354 -15.30 -6.73 -27.60
C GLU A 354 -16.75 -6.97 -28.03
N ASN A 355 -17.39 -5.99 -28.69
CA ASN A 355 -18.76 -6.12 -29.17
C ASN A 355 -18.90 -7.26 -30.18
N ASN A 356 -17.93 -7.39 -31.09
CA ASN A 356 -17.97 -8.41 -32.14
C ASN A 356 -17.78 -9.82 -31.57
N SER A 357 -16.89 -9.98 -30.58
CA SER A 357 -16.66 -11.28 -29.93
C SER A 357 -17.78 -11.68 -28.94
N GLU A 358 -18.49 -10.74 -28.33
CA GLU A 358 -19.70 -11.03 -27.55
C GLU A 358 -20.85 -11.53 -28.43
N GLU A 359 -21.09 -10.90 -29.58
CA GLU A 359 -22.09 -11.36 -30.55
C GLU A 359 -21.75 -12.76 -31.10
N GLU A 360 -20.49 -13.01 -31.45
CA GLU A 360 -20.04 -14.33 -31.92
C GLU A 360 -20.16 -15.41 -30.83
N SER A 361 -19.85 -15.10 -29.57
CA SER A 361 -20.01 -16.03 -28.45
C SER A 361 -21.48 -16.38 -28.19
N GLN A 362 -22.38 -15.39 -28.22
CA GLN A 362 -23.82 -15.63 -28.10
C GLN A 362 -24.36 -16.49 -29.25
N LYS A 363 -23.87 -16.28 -30.47
CA LYS A 363 -24.26 -17.04 -31.65
C LYS A 363 -23.74 -18.48 -31.61
N ALA A 364 -22.50 -18.70 -31.17
CA ALA A 364 -21.92 -20.04 -30.97
C ALA A 364 -22.70 -20.84 -29.91
N LYS A 365 -23.14 -20.17 -28.84
CA LYS A 365 -23.97 -20.74 -27.78
C LYS A 365 -25.37 -21.16 -28.26
N LEU A 366 -26.00 -20.35 -29.11
CA LEU A 366 -27.28 -20.68 -29.73
C LEU A 366 -27.18 -21.86 -30.72
N LEU A 367 -26.00 -22.06 -31.32
CA LEU A 367 -25.73 -23.15 -32.27
C LEU A 367 -25.20 -24.44 -31.61
N GLY A 368 -24.98 -24.45 -30.29
CA GLY A 368 -24.52 -25.63 -29.54
C GLY A 368 -23.07 -26.04 -29.82
N LYS A 369 -22.21 -25.08 -30.20
CA LYS A 369 -20.80 -25.34 -30.52
C LYS A 369 -19.89 -24.99 -29.33
N GLU A 370 -19.72 -25.96 -28.43
CA GLU A 370 -19.00 -25.77 -27.16
C GLU A 370 -17.52 -25.37 -27.33
N GLU A 371 -16.79 -25.96 -28.29
CA GLU A 371 -15.38 -25.62 -28.55
C GLU A 371 -15.18 -24.19 -29.12
N GLU A 372 -16.16 -23.69 -29.86
CA GLU A 372 -16.10 -22.35 -30.47
C GLU A 372 -16.43 -21.28 -29.41
N GLU A 373 -17.40 -21.56 -28.53
CA GLU A 373 -17.70 -20.76 -27.34
C GLU A 373 -16.49 -20.65 -26.38
N GLU A 374 -15.77 -21.75 -26.15
CA GLU A 374 -14.58 -21.74 -25.26
C GLU A 374 -13.44 -20.87 -25.83
N LYS A 375 -13.17 -20.95 -27.14
CA LYS A 375 -12.17 -20.11 -27.82
C LYS A 375 -12.55 -18.62 -27.80
N LEU A 376 -13.82 -18.30 -28.05
CA LEU A 376 -14.33 -16.93 -28.01
C LEU A 376 -14.30 -16.34 -26.59
N ASN A 377 -14.58 -17.15 -25.56
CA ASN A 377 -14.44 -16.74 -24.17
C ASN A 377 -12.97 -16.48 -23.78
N LEU A 378 -12.02 -17.27 -24.28
CA LEU A 378 -10.58 -17.03 -24.08
C LEU A 378 -10.12 -15.73 -24.76
N LYS A 379 -10.63 -15.43 -25.96
CA LYS A 379 -10.38 -14.17 -26.68
C LYS A 379 -10.94 -12.98 -25.90
N GLN A 380 -12.18 -13.07 -25.41
CA GLN A 380 -12.80 -12.07 -24.53
C GLN A 380 -11.99 -11.85 -23.24
N THR A 381 -11.40 -12.91 -22.70
CA THR A 381 -10.52 -12.83 -21.52
C THR A 381 -9.25 -12.03 -21.82
N THR A 382 -8.67 -12.20 -23.00
CA THR A 382 -7.47 -11.49 -23.44
C THR A 382 -7.74 -10.00 -23.69
N ILE A 383 -8.87 -9.68 -24.34
CA ILE A 383 -9.35 -8.31 -24.58
C ILE A 383 -9.60 -7.60 -23.24
N ASN A 384 -10.29 -8.25 -22.30
CA ASN A 384 -10.52 -7.70 -20.96
C ASN A 384 -9.23 -7.46 -20.16
N GLN A 385 -8.22 -8.34 -20.31
CA GLN A 385 -6.90 -8.11 -19.71
C GLN A 385 -6.18 -6.90 -20.32
N GLN A 386 -6.29 -6.69 -21.64
CA GLN A 386 -5.71 -5.53 -22.31
C GLN A 386 -6.43 -4.23 -21.91
N LYS A 387 -7.76 -4.23 -21.86
CA LYS A 387 -8.59 -3.12 -21.39
C LYS A 387 -8.31 -2.79 -19.91
N TYR A 388 -8.19 -3.80 -19.06
CA TYR A 388 -7.78 -3.60 -17.66
C TYR A 388 -6.39 -2.98 -17.54
N LYS A 389 -5.43 -3.42 -18.37
CA LYS A 389 -4.10 -2.80 -18.44
C LYS A 389 -4.18 -1.33 -18.88
N LEU A 390 -5.03 -0.99 -19.86
CA LEU A 390 -5.24 0.38 -20.35
C LEU A 390 -5.98 1.28 -19.34
N ILE A 391 -7.03 0.78 -18.68
CA ILE A 391 -7.75 1.51 -17.62
C ILE A 391 -6.82 1.75 -16.43
N LYS A 392 -6.00 0.76 -16.06
CA LYS A 392 -4.94 0.93 -15.03
C LYS A 392 -3.89 1.95 -15.50
N LYS A 393 -3.58 2.01 -16.80
CA LYS A 393 -2.72 3.03 -17.43
C LYS A 393 -3.35 4.44 -17.36
N LYS A 394 -4.68 4.57 -17.42
CA LYS A 394 -5.45 5.84 -17.29
C LYS A 394 -5.44 6.45 -15.88
N LYS A 395 -5.10 5.68 -14.82
CA LYS A 395 -4.63 6.25 -13.54
C LYS A 395 -3.15 6.60 -13.68
N THR A 396 -2.85 7.62 -14.48
CA THR A 396 -1.48 8.09 -14.66
C THR A 396 -0.95 8.58 -13.32
N LEU A 397 0.21 8.06 -12.90
CA LEU A 397 0.95 8.51 -11.71
C LEU A 397 1.02 10.05 -11.63
N GLY A 398 1.17 10.71 -12.78
CA GLY A 398 1.16 12.16 -12.92
C GLY A 398 -0.15 12.84 -12.47
N LYS A 399 -1.33 12.24 -12.70
CA LYS A 399 -2.62 12.77 -12.23
C LYS A 399 -2.73 12.70 -10.71
N SER A 400 -2.40 11.54 -10.12
CA SER A 400 -2.40 11.38 -8.65
C SER A 400 -1.40 12.32 -7.97
N LEU A 401 -0.22 12.50 -8.56
CA LEU A 401 0.78 13.46 -8.08
C LEU A 401 0.25 14.90 -8.17
N LYS A 402 -0.31 15.29 -9.31
CA LYS A 402 -0.89 16.64 -9.49
C LYS A 402 -2.00 16.91 -8.47
N GLU A 403 -2.81 15.91 -8.14
CA GLU A 403 -3.85 16.02 -7.13
C GLU A 403 -3.30 16.13 -5.69
N MET A 404 -2.25 15.38 -5.34
CA MET A 404 -1.57 15.51 -4.04
C MET A 404 -0.98 16.91 -3.81
N PHE A 405 -0.54 17.58 -4.88
CA PHE A 405 -0.03 18.95 -4.87
C PHE A 405 -1.10 20.00 -5.18
N SER A 406 -2.38 19.62 -5.23
CA SER A 406 -3.50 20.55 -5.34
C SER A 406 -3.56 21.50 -4.13
N LYS A 407 -4.21 22.66 -4.29
CA LYS A 407 -4.36 23.67 -3.23
C LYS A 407 -4.94 23.08 -1.93
N LYS A 408 -5.77 22.03 -2.05
CA LYS A 408 -6.41 21.31 -0.93
C LYS A 408 -5.41 20.47 -0.13
N TYR A 409 -4.53 19.70 -0.78
CA TYR A 409 -3.67 18.72 -0.11
C TYR A 409 -2.19 19.12 -0.02
N ARG A 410 -1.73 20.14 -0.76
CA ARG A 410 -0.31 20.52 -0.83
C ARG A 410 0.32 20.78 0.54
N ARG A 411 -0.35 21.54 1.42
CA ARG A 411 0.15 21.82 2.78
C ARG A 411 0.30 20.54 3.59
N THR A 412 -0.71 19.68 3.56
CA THR A 412 -0.70 18.37 4.23
C THR A 412 0.44 17.51 3.71
N THR A 413 0.58 17.38 2.39
CA THR A 413 1.61 16.55 1.76
C THR A 413 3.02 16.98 2.15
N ILE A 414 3.30 18.30 2.12
CA ILE A 414 4.61 18.83 2.52
C ILE A 414 4.88 18.58 4.01
N LEU A 415 3.89 18.83 4.88
CA LEU A 415 4.03 18.55 6.32
C LEU A 415 4.27 17.06 6.59
N LEU A 416 3.52 16.18 5.92
CA LEU A 416 3.74 14.73 6.04
C LEU A 416 5.13 14.33 5.59
N TRP A 417 5.65 14.88 4.49
CA TRP A 417 7.00 14.56 4.04
C TRP A 417 8.05 14.96 5.08
N VAL A 418 7.90 16.13 5.69
CA VAL A 418 8.77 16.58 6.80
C VAL A 418 8.65 15.65 8.00
N LEU A 419 7.42 15.28 8.39
CA LEU A 419 7.18 14.39 9.52
C LEU A 419 7.82 13.03 9.27
N TRP A 420 7.53 12.37 8.15
CA TRP A 420 8.13 11.07 7.79
C TRP A 420 9.65 11.10 7.70
N PHE A 421 10.21 12.20 7.17
CA PHE A 421 11.65 12.39 7.14
C PHE A 421 12.24 12.48 8.55
N VAL A 422 11.73 13.37 9.39
CA VAL A 422 12.24 13.59 10.76
C VAL A 422 12.05 12.34 11.61
N ASP A 423 10.88 11.72 11.55
CA ASP A 423 10.53 10.51 12.31
C ASP A 423 11.57 9.41 12.05
N THR A 424 11.83 9.14 10.77
CA THR A 424 12.77 8.09 10.35
C THR A 424 14.22 8.48 10.64
N PHE A 425 14.59 9.73 10.37
CA PHE A 425 15.94 10.26 10.59
C PHE A 425 16.33 10.19 12.07
N VAL A 426 15.43 10.63 12.96
CA VAL A 426 15.64 10.63 14.42
C VAL A 426 15.53 9.22 15.00
N TYR A 427 14.53 8.43 14.60
CA TYR A 427 14.37 7.06 15.11
C TYR A 427 15.61 6.20 14.84
N TYR A 428 16.02 6.08 13.57
CA TYR A 428 17.22 5.30 13.24
C TYR A 428 18.50 5.98 13.76
N GLY A 429 18.53 7.31 13.82
CA GLY A 429 19.66 8.06 14.36
C GLY A 429 19.92 7.70 15.83
N LEU A 430 18.86 7.69 16.63
CA LEU A 430 18.91 7.24 18.02
C LEU A 430 19.31 5.77 18.11
N VAL A 431 18.75 4.89 17.27
CA VAL A 431 19.12 3.47 17.22
C VAL A 431 20.61 3.25 17.01
N PHE A 432 21.25 3.99 16.09
CA PHE A 432 22.67 3.83 15.80
C PHE A 432 23.58 4.45 16.86
N ILE A 433 23.18 5.58 17.47
CA ILE A 433 23.98 6.26 18.49
C ILE A 433 23.87 5.59 19.86
N THR A 434 22.70 5.04 20.22
CA THR A 434 22.41 4.53 21.57
C THR A 434 23.46 3.53 22.07
N PRO A 435 23.85 2.47 21.31
CA PRO A 435 24.88 1.54 21.76
C PRO A 435 26.24 2.24 21.99
N SER A 436 26.63 3.15 21.09
CA SER A 436 27.92 3.83 21.15
C SER A 436 28.00 4.88 22.26
N PHE A 437 26.90 5.59 22.54
CA PHE A 437 26.80 6.59 23.60
C PHE A 437 26.74 5.93 24.98
N ILE A 438 25.89 4.93 25.18
CA ILE A 438 25.73 4.30 26.49
C ILE A 438 27.01 3.56 26.91
N HIS A 439 27.78 3.02 25.97
CA HIS A 439 29.11 2.48 26.28
C HIS A 439 30.04 3.50 26.93
N LYS A 440 30.00 4.77 26.49
CA LYS A 440 30.86 5.83 27.05
C LYS A 440 30.33 6.35 28.38
N SER A 441 29.01 6.36 28.58
CA SER A 441 28.36 6.99 29.74
C SER A 441 27.94 6.03 30.86
N SER A 442 28.01 4.70 30.67
CA SER A 442 27.55 3.71 31.64
C SER A 442 28.64 2.67 31.97
N PHE A 443 28.81 2.35 33.25
CA PHE A 443 29.72 1.31 33.78
C PHE A 443 29.23 -0.14 33.49
N GLY A 444 28.28 -0.34 32.57
CA GLY A 444 27.62 -1.63 32.29
C GLY A 444 27.84 -2.17 30.87
N ASN A 445 27.37 -3.39 30.60
CA ASN A 445 27.47 -4.00 29.27
C ASN A 445 26.59 -3.25 28.25
N VAL A 446 27.17 -2.81 27.13
CA VAL A 446 26.50 -2.05 26.06
C VAL A 446 25.24 -2.74 25.56
N TYR A 447 25.32 -4.06 25.37
CA TYR A 447 24.21 -4.83 24.83
C TYR A 447 23.07 -4.97 25.84
N GLN A 448 23.38 -5.03 27.14
CA GLN A 448 22.38 -5.03 28.20
C GLN A 448 21.62 -3.70 28.23
N SER A 449 22.32 -2.58 28.17
CA SER A 449 21.68 -1.26 28.15
C SER A 449 20.87 -1.03 26.86
N THR A 450 21.39 -1.49 25.72
CA THR A 450 20.65 -1.47 24.44
C THR A 450 19.38 -2.32 24.55
N PHE A 451 19.44 -3.49 25.18
CA PHE A 451 18.28 -4.34 25.42
C PHE A 451 17.22 -3.66 26.29
N ILE A 452 17.63 -3.06 27.41
CA ILE A 452 16.74 -2.31 28.33
C ILE A 452 16.06 -1.15 27.60
N THR A 453 16.81 -0.39 26.79
CA THR A 453 16.23 0.74 26.03
C THR A 453 15.28 0.27 24.93
N THR A 454 15.56 -0.84 24.26
CA THR A 454 14.67 -1.41 23.24
C THR A 454 13.37 -1.96 23.82
N ILE A 455 13.38 -2.51 25.05
CA ILE A 455 12.14 -2.94 25.75
C ILE A 455 11.12 -1.81 25.84
N ALA A 456 11.56 -0.56 25.98
CA ALA A 456 10.68 0.60 26.12
C ALA A 456 9.83 0.88 24.87
N GLU A 457 10.19 0.34 23.71
CA GLU A 457 9.37 0.47 22.50
C GLU A 457 8.00 -0.21 22.64
N LEU A 458 7.94 -1.37 23.29
CA LEU A 458 6.70 -2.14 23.45
C LEU A 458 5.62 -1.38 24.24
N PRO A 459 5.87 -0.84 25.45
CA PRO A 459 4.89 0.00 26.13
C PRO A 459 4.65 1.32 25.39
N GLY A 460 5.64 1.85 24.66
CA GLY A 460 5.46 3.02 23.78
C GLY A 460 4.36 2.80 22.76
N ILE A 461 4.43 1.71 21.98
CA ILE A 461 3.40 1.38 20.98
C ILE A 461 2.04 1.20 21.67
N LEU A 462 1.97 0.42 22.75
CA LEU A 462 0.71 0.18 23.46
C LEU A 462 0.06 1.46 24.00
N THR A 463 0.85 2.36 24.58
CA THR A 463 0.35 3.65 25.06
C THR A 463 -0.13 4.52 23.90
N ALA A 464 0.56 4.54 22.77
CA ALA A 464 0.11 5.23 21.56
C ALA A 464 -1.23 4.69 21.06
N SER A 465 -1.38 3.36 20.96
CA SER A 465 -2.62 2.73 20.51
C SER A 465 -3.82 3.03 21.41
N LEU A 466 -3.61 3.19 22.72
CA LEU A 466 -4.69 3.51 23.67
C LEU A 466 -5.03 5.02 23.68
N VAL A 467 -4.03 5.87 23.46
CA VAL A 467 -4.18 7.34 23.50
C VAL A 467 -4.77 7.86 22.18
N ILE A 468 -4.37 7.27 21.05
CA ILE A 468 -4.79 7.69 19.71
C ILE A 468 -6.31 7.64 19.53
N GLU A 469 -6.98 6.67 20.16
CA GLU A 469 -8.44 6.53 20.13
C GLU A 469 -9.15 7.58 20.99
N LYS A 470 -8.51 8.04 22.09
CA LYS A 470 -9.11 8.98 23.06
C LYS A 470 -8.90 10.44 22.70
N ILE A 471 -7.68 10.80 22.30
CA ILE A 471 -7.25 12.20 22.14
C ILE A 471 -7.19 12.60 20.65
N GLY A 472 -7.26 11.62 19.74
CA GLY A 472 -7.14 11.85 18.31
C GLY A 472 -5.69 11.78 17.81
N ARG A 473 -5.52 11.67 16.50
CA ARG A 473 -4.25 11.31 15.87
C ARG A 473 -3.25 12.47 15.95
N LYS A 474 -3.70 13.69 15.64
CA LYS A 474 -2.85 14.87 15.52
C LYS A 474 -2.21 15.27 16.84
N ILE A 475 -3.01 15.29 17.91
CA ILE A 475 -2.54 15.65 19.26
C ILE A 475 -1.61 14.57 19.81
N THR A 476 -1.97 13.30 19.60
CA THR A 476 -1.14 12.15 19.99
C THR A 476 0.25 12.21 19.34
N GLN A 477 0.29 12.42 18.02
CA GLN A 477 1.54 12.57 17.28
C GLN A 477 2.39 13.76 17.78
N THR A 478 1.75 14.90 18.03
CA THR A 478 2.40 16.11 18.56
C THR A 478 3.03 15.85 19.94
N ALA A 479 2.29 15.22 20.85
CA ALA A 479 2.77 14.91 22.19
C ALA A 479 3.97 13.95 22.18
N PHE A 480 3.94 12.93 21.32
CA PHE A 480 5.05 11.99 21.20
C PHE A 480 6.31 12.63 20.59
N PHE A 481 6.19 13.46 19.55
CA PHE A 481 7.36 14.18 19.03
C PHE A 481 7.97 15.17 20.03
N ILE A 482 7.14 15.93 20.75
CA ILE A 482 7.63 16.87 21.77
C ILE A 482 8.29 16.11 22.94
N SER A 483 7.67 15.03 23.42
CA SER A 483 8.25 14.21 24.48
C SER A 483 9.55 13.52 24.06
N ALA A 484 9.67 13.07 22.81
CA ALA A 484 10.92 12.58 22.23
C ALA A 484 11.99 13.69 22.22
N GLY A 485 11.66 14.88 21.73
CA GLY A 485 12.59 16.00 21.68
C GLY A 485 13.11 16.45 23.05
N ILE A 486 12.23 16.50 24.06
CA ILE A 486 12.58 16.82 25.45
C ILE A 486 13.43 15.72 26.08
N SER A 487 13.06 14.45 25.91
CA SER A 487 13.86 13.34 26.47
C SER A 487 15.25 13.21 25.84
N ILE A 488 15.39 13.51 24.54
CA ILE A 488 16.70 13.60 23.88
C ILE A 488 17.51 14.79 24.41
N ALA A 489 16.87 15.93 24.71
CA ALA A 489 17.55 17.04 25.36
C ALA A 489 18.06 16.66 26.77
N LEU A 490 17.24 15.97 27.55
CA LEU A 490 17.59 15.50 28.88
C LEU A 490 18.72 14.45 28.86
N LEU A 491 18.81 13.63 27.80
CA LEU A 491 19.93 12.71 27.59
C LEU A 491 21.30 13.43 27.60
N MET A 492 21.36 14.67 27.11
CA MET A 492 22.60 15.44 27.04
C MET A 492 23.05 16.00 28.40
N ILE A 493 22.10 16.21 29.33
CA ILE A 493 22.34 16.84 30.63
C ILE A 493 22.43 15.78 31.75
N GLY A 494 21.99 14.55 31.49
CA GLY A 494 22.03 13.45 32.45
C GLY A 494 23.38 13.34 33.16
N SER A 495 23.31 13.25 34.49
CA SER A 495 24.47 13.22 35.38
C SER A 495 24.89 11.78 35.72
N ASN A 496 23.90 10.88 35.77
CA ASN A 496 24.07 9.49 36.17
C ASN A 496 23.76 8.51 35.03
N SER A 497 24.37 7.33 35.07
CA SER A 497 24.10 6.26 34.08
C SER A 497 22.62 5.84 34.03
N ALA A 498 21.95 5.81 35.19
CA ALA A 498 20.53 5.50 35.29
C ALA A 498 19.66 6.56 34.60
N GLU A 499 20.00 7.85 34.73
CA GLU A 499 19.29 8.95 34.06
C GLU A 499 19.41 8.82 32.55
N HIS A 500 20.62 8.53 32.03
CA HIS A 500 20.80 8.30 30.59
C HIS A 500 19.95 7.13 30.08
N ILE A 501 19.86 6.02 30.82
CA ILE A 501 19.04 4.88 30.41
C ILE A 501 17.55 5.26 30.42
N ILE A 502 17.06 5.94 31.46
CA ILE A 502 15.66 6.35 31.55
C ILE A 502 15.29 7.31 30.42
N PHE A 503 16.10 8.33 30.15
CA PHE A 503 15.84 9.27 29.07
C PHE A 503 15.94 8.61 27.68
N ALA A 504 16.83 7.63 27.49
CA ALA A 504 16.90 6.83 26.27
C ALA A 504 15.66 5.93 26.10
N MET A 505 15.14 5.36 27.18
CA MET A 505 13.89 4.57 27.14
C MET A 505 12.72 5.45 26.70
N ILE A 506 12.58 6.64 27.29
CA ILE A 506 11.50 7.58 26.95
C ILE A 506 11.64 8.05 25.51
N SER A 507 12.85 8.41 25.05
CA SER A 507 13.04 8.88 23.67
C SER A 507 12.73 7.80 22.65
N ARG A 508 13.16 6.54 22.88
CA ARG A 508 12.83 5.42 22.01
C ARG A 508 11.34 5.10 21.99
N ALA A 509 10.71 5.04 23.17
CA ALA A 509 9.27 4.81 23.30
C ALA A 509 8.47 5.90 22.55
N SER A 510 8.80 7.18 22.80
CA SER A 510 8.12 8.29 22.15
C SER A 510 8.33 8.32 20.63
N MET A 511 9.54 7.98 20.14
CA MET A 511 9.79 7.96 18.70
C MET A 511 9.03 6.83 17.99
N ILE A 512 9.01 5.61 18.53
CA ILE A 512 8.26 4.52 17.90
C ILE A 512 6.75 4.79 17.91
N SER A 513 6.25 5.44 18.97
CA SER A 513 4.85 5.88 19.09
C SER A 513 4.49 6.97 18.07
N ALA A 514 5.40 7.92 17.82
CA ALA A 514 5.23 8.94 16.79
C ALA A 514 5.15 8.28 15.41
N PHE A 515 6.05 7.33 15.12
CA PHE A 515 6.10 6.55 13.88
C PHE A 515 4.80 5.80 13.61
N ASP A 516 4.28 5.08 14.60
CA ASP A 516 3.00 4.35 14.50
C ASP A 516 1.82 5.31 14.22
N THR A 517 1.78 6.45 14.90
CA THR A 517 0.73 7.47 14.70
C THR A 517 0.82 8.09 13.29
N THR A 518 2.03 8.40 12.81
CA THR A 518 2.28 8.90 11.45
C THR A 518 1.81 7.89 10.40
N TYR A 519 2.09 6.60 10.61
CA TYR A 519 1.65 5.49 9.75
C TYR A 519 0.13 5.35 9.70
N ALA A 520 -0.56 5.55 10.82
CA ALA A 520 -2.02 5.52 10.89
C ALA A 520 -2.67 6.74 10.23
N TYR A 521 -2.12 7.94 10.43
CA TYR A 521 -2.68 9.20 9.93
C TYR A 521 -2.56 9.35 8.40
N THR A 522 -1.44 8.93 7.82
CA THR A 522 -1.14 9.11 6.38
C THR A 522 -2.20 8.52 5.44
N PRO A 523 -2.66 7.27 5.60
CA PRO A 523 -3.72 6.73 4.73
C PRO A 523 -5.11 7.31 5.04
N GLU A 524 -5.34 7.85 6.24
CA GLU A 524 -6.63 8.41 6.63
C GLU A 524 -6.90 9.78 6.00
N ILE A 525 -5.86 10.58 5.74
CA ILE A 525 -6.03 11.93 5.20
C ILE A 525 -6.24 11.98 3.68
N TYR A 526 -5.72 10.99 2.97
CA TYR A 526 -5.81 10.95 1.52
C TYR A 526 -7.07 10.20 1.06
N PRO A 527 -7.78 10.71 0.03
CA PRO A 527 -8.92 10.02 -0.55
C PRO A 527 -8.47 8.68 -1.17
N THR A 528 -9.42 7.76 -1.32
CA THR A 528 -9.20 6.38 -1.78
C THR A 528 -8.38 6.30 -3.07
N GLU A 529 -8.51 7.31 -3.95
CA GLU A 529 -7.82 7.38 -5.23
C GLU A 529 -6.32 7.67 -5.13
N ILE A 530 -5.90 8.59 -4.26
CA ILE A 530 -4.49 9.01 -4.12
C ILE A 530 -3.81 8.44 -2.87
N ARG A 531 -4.56 7.74 -2.01
CA ARG A 531 -4.07 7.19 -0.74
C ARG A 531 -2.83 6.33 -0.86
N ALA A 532 -2.83 5.38 -1.80
CA ALA A 532 -1.70 4.48 -2.01
C ALA A 532 -0.46 5.24 -2.50
N THR A 533 -0.65 6.20 -3.40
CA THR A 533 0.41 7.08 -3.91
C THR A 533 0.98 7.95 -2.78
N GLY A 534 0.12 8.58 -1.99
CA GLY A 534 0.50 9.42 -0.85
C GLY A 534 1.36 8.68 0.17
N LEU A 535 0.93 7.49 0.60
CA LEU A 535 1.69 6.65 1.51
C LEU A 535 3.03 6.21 0.91
N SER A 536 3.06 5.86 -0.39
CA SER A 536 4.28 5.39 -1.05
C SER A 536 5.34 6.49 -1.17
N PHE A 537 4.95 7.74 -1.48
CA PHE A 537 5.88 8.89 -1.49
C PHE A 537 6.39 9.23 -0.09
N CYS A 538 5.52 9.17 0.91
CA CYS A 538 5.92 9.35 2.31
C CYS A 538 6.90 8.24 2.77
N SER A 539 6.67 7.00 2.36
CA SER A 539 7.62 5.92 2.59
C SER A 539 8.92 6.13 1.81
N GLY A 540 8.89 6.63 0.58
CA GLY A 540 10.08 6.99 -0.19
C GLY A 540 10.97 8.01 0.53
N ILE A 541 10.38 9.08 1.06
CA ILE A 541 11.16 10.09 1.82
C ILE A 541 11.71 9.52 3.13
N SER A 542 11.01 8.58 3.76
CA SER A 542 11.51 7.85 4.93
C SER A 542 12.79 7.06 4.60
N ARG A 543 12.88 6.47 3.40
CA ARG A 543 14.09 5.74 2.99
C ARG A 543 15.27 6.68 2.76
N VAL A 544 15.04 7.85 2.18
CA VAL A 544 16.06 8.89 2.03
C VAL A 544 16.59 9.33 3.40
N ALA A 545 15.69 9.56 4.36
CA ALA A 545 16.07 9.85 5.75
C ALA A 545 16.91 8.71 6.37
N GLY A 546 16.54 7.46 6.12
CA GLY A 546 17.30 6.28 6.55
C GLY A 546 18.71 6.17 5.94
N ILE A 547 18.91 6.62 4.69
CA ILE A 547 20.24 6.69 4.07
C ILE A 547 21.12 7.75 4.73
N ILE A 548 20.53 8.91 5.06
CA ILE A 548 21.26 10.08 5.61
C ILE A 548 21.53 9.92 7.12
N SER A 549 20.64 9.25 7.85
CA SER A 549 20.74 9.12 9.31
C SER A 549 22.04 8.48 9.80
N PRO A 550 22.55 7.34 9.27
CA PRO A 550 23.84 6.79 9.64
C PRO A 550 25.02 7.72 9.32
N ILE A 551 24.96 8.42 8.19
CA ILE A 551 25.99 9.39 7.77
C ILE A 551 26.11 10.48 8.82
N PHE A 552 24.98 11.02 9.24
CA PHE A 552 24.94 12.02 10.29
C PHE A 552 25.37 11.44 11.65
N SER A 553 24.85 10.28 12.03
CA SER A 553 25.11 9.67 13.33
C SER A 553 26.56 9.27 13.55
N PHE A 554 27.16 8.48 12.67
CA PHE A 554 28.49 7.92 12.91
C PHE A 554 29.62 8.92 12.68
N ILE A 555 29.50 9.79 11.67
CA ILE A 555 30.54 10.79 11.38
C ILE A 555 30.59 11.83 12.49
N LEU A 556 29.44 12.39 12.91
CA LEU A 556 29.44 13.42 13.95
C LEU A 556 29.76 12.87 15.35
N LEU A 557 29.52 11.58 15.60
CA LEU A 557 29.84 10.93 16.87
C LEU A 557 31.35 10.92 17.16
N ASP A 558 32.20 10.86 16.13
CA ASP A 558 33.66 10.95 16.30
C ASP A 558 34.11 12.33 16.77
N TYR A 559 33.41 13.39 16.38
CA TYR A 559 33.73 14.76 16.78
C TYR A 559 33.15 15.07 18.17
N ASN A 560 31.83 14.98 18.30
CA ASN A 560 31.14 15.28 19.55
C ASN A 560 29.73 14.68 19.54
N VAL A 561 29.44 13.81 20.52
CA VAL A 561 28.15 13.11 20.63
C VAL A 561 26.96 14.03 20.94
N TYR A 562 27.19 15.21 21.51
CA TYR A 562 26.14 16.18 21.80
C TYR A 562 25.61 16.87 20.54
N ILE A 563 26.40 16.95 19.46
CA ILE A 563 25.94 17.55 18.20
C ILE A 563 24.79 16.74 17.59
N PRO A 564 24.93 15.42 17.32
CA PRO A 564 23.82 14.68 16.74
C PRO A 564 22.61 14.59 17.67
N LEU A 565 22.82 14.44 18.99
CA LEU A 565 21.72 14.45 19.97
C LEU A 565 20.96 15.78 19.99
N GLY A 566 21.67 16.92 20.00
CA GLY A 566 21.05 18.24 19.95
C GLY A 566 20.27 18.47 18.66
N THR A 567 20.78 17.96 17.54
CA THR A 567 20.10 18.05 16.25
C THR A 567 18.82 17.20 16.22
N PHE A 568 18.89 15.97 16.75
CA PHE A 568 17.72 15.11 16.88
C PHE A 568 16.66 15.68 17.81
N SER A 569 17.07 16.25 18.95
CA SER A 569 16.17 16.95 19.87
C SER A 569 15.46 18.11 19.17
N PHE A 570 16.21 18.99 18.50
CA PHE A 570 15.66 20.14 17.80
C PHE A 570 14.67 19.72 16.70
N LEU A 571 15.06 18.78 15.85
CA LEU A 571 14.19 18.29 14.76
C LEU A 571 12.93 17.62 15.30
N ALA A 572 13.01 16.82 16.36
CA ALA A 572 11.84 16.20 16.98
C ALA A 572 10.85 17.25 17.52
N ILE A 573 11.33 18.31 18.17
CA ILE A 573 10.45 19.41 18.64
C ILE A 573 9.81 20.14 17.45
N VAL A 574 10.59 20.45 16.41
CA VAL A 574 10.08 21.10 15.18
C VAL A 574 9.03 20.22 14.50
N ALA A 575 9.24 18.91 14.43
CA ALA A 575 8.25 17.96 13.91
C ALA A 575 6.99 17.91 14.78
N GLY A 576 7.11 17.98 16.10
CA GLY A 576 5.96 18.10 17.00
C GLY A 576 5.13 19.35 16.71
N VAL A 577 5.79 20.51 16.57
CA VAL A 577 5.13 21.76 16.19
C VAL A 577 4.51 21.66 14.79
N ALA A 578 5.21 21.07 13.81
CA ALA A 578 4.70 20.87 12.46
C ALA A 578 3.47 19.94 12.43
N SER A 579 3.46 18.88 13.24
CA SER A 579 2.33 17.97 13.44
C SER A 579 1.11 18.72 13.98
N TYR A 580 1.30 19.65 14.92
CA TYR A 580 0.22 20.51 15.40
C TYR A 580 -0.37 21.44 14.32
N PHE A 581 0.40 21.76 13.27
CA PHE A 581 -0.09 22.54 12.14
C PHE A 581 -0.74 21.72 11.02
N LEU A 582 -0.91 20.41 11.21
CA LEU A 582 -1.69 19.58 10.30
C LEU A 582 -3.15 20.06 10.24
N PRO A 583 -3.73 20.22 9.04
CA PRO A 583 -5.02 20.89 8.87
C PRO A 583 -6.23 20.06 9.31
N PHE A 584 -6.13 18.72 9.31
CA PHE A 584 -7.27 17.84 9.55
C PHE A 584 -7.01 16.86 10.70
N GLU A 585 -8.02 16.59 11.51
CA GLU A 585 -8.03 15.50 12.50
C GLU A 585 -8.79 14.32 11.90
N THR A 586 -8.20 13.12 11.94
CA THR A 586 -8.76 11.91 11.32
C THR A 586 -9.46 10.98 12.33
N SER A 587 -9.36 11.29 13.63
CA SER A 587 -10.46 11.27 14.62
C SER A 587 -11.80 10.58 14.28
N GLY A 588 -11.95 9.25 14.26
CA GLY A 588 -13.25 8.60 14.10
C GLY A 588 -13.98 8.82 12.75
N VAL A 589 -13.31 9.36 11.72
CA VAL A 589 -13.91 9.58 10.40
C VAL A 589 -13.85 8.29 9.58
N SER A 590 -15.01 7.81 9.11
CA SER A 590 -15.04 6.67 8.18
C SER A 590 -14.35 7.03 6.88
N MET A 591 -13.62 6.09 6.27
CA MET A 591 -13.06 6.23 4.93
C MET A 591 -14.18 6.27 3.87
N THR A 592 -14.95 7.35 3.82
CA THR A 592 -15.95 7.59 2.78
C THR A 592 -15.27 8.15 1.54
N ASP A 593 -15.70 7.66 0.38
CA ASP A 593 -15.30 8.17 -0.93
C ASP A 593 -15.72 9.65 -1.00
N SER A 594 -14.72 10.52 -0.99
CA SER A 594 -14.92 11.96 -0.92
C SER A 594 -15.40 12.51 -2.27
N ASN A 595 -16.71 12.44 -2.49
CA ASN A 595 -17.45 13.22 -3.48
C ASN A 595 -18.67 13.92 -2.84
N THR A 596 -18.53 14.39 -1.61
CA THR A 596 -19.49 15.33 -1.02
C THR A 596 -18.77 16.62 -0.65
N GLU A 597 -18.87 17.59 -1.54
CA GLU A 597 -18.95 19.00 -1.19
C GLU A 597 -19.92 19.14 -0.02
N ASN A 598 -19.39 19.46 1.16
CA ASN A 598 -20.04 20.11 2.30
C ASN A 598 -19.10 20.02 3.50
N PHE A 599 -18.02 20.79 3.44
CA PHE A 599 -17.25 21.16 4.62
C PHE A 599 -17.02 22.66 4.58
N GLU A 600 -18.11 23.40 4.72
CA GLU A 600 -18.05 24.76 5.24
C GLU A 600 -18.88 24.83 6.53
N THR A 601 -18.23 25.41 7.54
CA THR A 601 -18.78 25.98 8.79
C THR A 601 -19.28 25.04 9.89
N ASP A 602 -18.48 24.98 10.96
CA ASP A 602 -18.85 25.00 12.38
C ASP A 602 -20.23 24.46 12.80
N THR A 603 -20.26 23.31 13.50
CA THR A 603 -20.64 23.21 14.94
C THR A 603 -20.72 21.74 15.40
N PRO A 604 -20.38 21.43 16.66
CA PRO A 604 -20.36 20.07 17.19
C PRO A 604 -21.73 19.67 17.81
N ILE A 605 -21.98 18.36 17.93
CA ILE A 605 -23.01 17.73 18.78
C ILE A 605 -24.47 17.80 18.26
N ILE A 606 -24.84 17.05 17.21
CA ILE A 606 -26.23 16.56 17.03
C ILE A 606 -26.23 15.18 16.34
N VAL A 607 -25.85 14.10 17.04
CA VAL A 607 -26.25 12.73 16.66
C VAL A 607 -26.89 11.97 17.84
N GLU A 608 -26.88 12.55 19.03
CA GLU A 608 -27.38 11.89 20.25
C GLU A 608 -28.78 12.37 20.69
N LYS A 609 -29.39 13.36 20.01
CA LYS A 609 -30.73 13.89 20.34
C LYS A 609 -31.90 13.36 19.50
N GLU A 610 -31.66 12.67 18.39
CA GLU A 610 -32.76 12.06 17.59
C GLU A 610 -33.09 10.62 17.98
N LYS A 611 -32.22 9.92 18.73
CA LYS A 611 -32.53 8.58 19.28
C LYS A 611 -33.39 8.59 20.55
N MET A 612 -33.70 9.76 21.11
CA MET A 612 -34.61 9.90 22.26
C MET A 612 -35.97 10.53 21.90
N ARG A 613 -36.32 10.63 20.62
CA ARG A 613 -37.66 11.08 20.18
C ARG A 613 -38.46 10.03 19.39
N ILE A 614 -37.95 8.81 19.23
CA ILE A 614 -38.65 7.69 18.58
C ILE A 614 -38.59 6.42 19.46
N ASN A 615 -38.64 6.57 20.78
CA ASN A 615 -38.96 5.48 21.72
C ASN A 615 -39.94 5.97 22.77
#